data_AF-A0A7S2CXQ4-F1
#
_entry.id   AF-A0A7S2CXQ4-F1
#
_cell.length_a   1.000
_cell.length_b   1.000
_cell.length_c   1.000
_cell.angle_alpha   90.00
_cell.angle_beta   90.00
_cell.angle_gamma   90.00
#
_symmetry.space_group_name_H-M   'P 1'
#
loop_
_entity.id
_entity.type
_entity.pdbx_description
1 polymer ?
#
loop_
_entity_poly.entity_id
_entity_poly.type
_entity_poly.pdbx_seq_one_letter_code
_entity_poly.pdbx_strand_id
1 'polypeptide(L)'
;YRPVAYYVAILYFCVSDLCTVDPMYQFSLQWFTNLFTQGCRKSEPSDDFEERLQTLKDFFTYFLYTNVCRCLFEKDKLLFSFAMTAKILSGRNMLDSSEWRFLITGKAPVARVGDGVANPAPEWVDVRMWSESCSMSGLEAFKGFDEDFKTHITEWREYYDCLEPHTMTLPGRWDTCLNSFQKLGVLRCLRSDKVPE
;
A
#
# COMPACT_ATOMS: atom_id res chain seq x y z
N TYR A 1 -19.41 14.59 13.97
CA TYR A 1 -18.23 15.17 13.29
C TYR A 1 -16.86 14.70 13.79
N ARG A 2 -16.70 14.16 15.01
CA ARG A 2 -15.40 13.60 15.48
C ARG A 2 -14.72 12.62 14.50
N PRO A 3 -15.45 11.70 13.82
CA PRO A 3 -14.83 10.80 12.84
C PRO A 3 -14.20 11.52 11.64
N VAL A 4 -14.77 12.64 11.19
CA VAL A 4 -14.19 13.47 10.12
C VAL A 4 -12.97 14.22 10.61
N ALA A 5 -13.00 14.75 11.84
CA ALA A 5 -11.83 15.40 12.40
C ALA A 5 -10.63 14.44 12.47
N TYR A 6 -10.86 13.18 12.87
CA TYR A 6 -9.83 12.14 12.85
C TYR A 6 -9.34 11.83 11.42
N TYR A 7 -10.25 11.66 10.47
CA TYR A 7 -9.91 11.43 9.06
C TYR A 7 -9.05 12.55 8.45
N VAL A 8 -9.46 13.80 8.70
CA VAL A 8 -8.76 15.00 8.22
C VAL A 8 -7.39 15.15 8.89
N ALA A 9 -7.26 14.77 10.16
CA ALA A 9 -5.96 14.73 10.83
C ALA A 9 -5.01 13.71 10.19
N ILE A 10 -5.49 12.51 9.83
CA ILE A 10 -4.69 11.50 9.10
C ILE A 10 -4.16 12.10 7.78
N LEU A 11 -5.03 12.77 7.02
CA LEU A 11 -4.64 13.42 5.77
C LEU A 11 -3.61 14.53 5.99
N TYR A 12 -3.77 15.35 7.03
CA TYR A 12 -2.80 16.38 7.39
C TYR A 12 -1.42 15.79 7.67
N PHE A 13 -1.34 14.75 8.51
CA PHE A 13 -0.06 14.10 8.81
C PHE A 13 0.55 13.46 7.56
N CYS A 14 -0.26 12.86 6.69
CA CYS A 14 0.25 12.35 5.41
C CYS A 14 0.90 13.45 4.55
N VAL A 15 0.30 14.64 4.50
CA VAL A 15 0.86 15.77 3.74
C VAL A 15 2.07 16.37 4.44
N SER A 16 2.06 16.44 5.78
CA SER A 16 3.19 16.92 6.57
C SER A 16 4.41 16.01 6.43
N ASP A 17 4.21 14.70 6.30
CA ASP A 17 5.29 13.72 6.14
C ASP A 17 5.99 13.85 4.76
N LEU A 18 5.40 14.55 3.78
CA LEU A 18 6.02 14.74 2.46
C LEU A 18 7.33 15.53 2.51
N CYS A 19 7.56 16.35 3.54
CA CYS A 19 8.83 17.06 3.71
C CYS A 19 10.01 16.11 3.93
N THR A 20 9.75 14.86 4.32
CA THR A 20 10.78 13.80 4.43
C THR A 20 11.18 13.22 3.08
N VAL A 21 10.31 13.34 2.06
CA VAL A 21 10.60 12.93 0.69
C VAL A 21 11.43 14.01 -0.01
N ASP A 22 10.96 15.26 0.06
CA ASP A 22 11.69 16.42 -0.42
C ASP A 22 11.43 17.59 0.53
N PRO A 23 12.48 18.27 1.06
CA PRO A 23 12.32 19.43 1.93
C PRO A 23 11.47 20.56 1.34
N MET A 24 11.33 20.64 0.01
CA MET A 24 10.46 21.61 -0.66
C MET A 24 8.97 21.32 -0.48
N TYR A 25 8.58 20.09 -0.14
CA TYR A 25 7.18 19.68 0.07
C TYR A 25 6.71 20.00 1.49
N GLN A 26 6.74 21.28 1.83
CA GLN A 26 6.34 21.75 3.15
C GLN A 26 5.02 22.51 3.09
N PHE A 27 4.02 22.03 3.83
CA PHE A 27 2.70 22.64 3.94
C PHE A 27 2.42 23.05 5.37
N SER A 28 1.92 24.27 5.57
CA SER A 28 1.56 24.75 6.92
C SER A 28 0.18 24.26 7.36
N LEU A 29 0.01 24.08 8.67
CA LEU A 29 -1.30 23.77 9.25
C LEU A 29 -2.35 24.84 8.89
N GLN A 30 -1.96 26.11 8.82
CA GLN A 30 -2.84 27.20 8.44
C GLN A 30 -3.36 27.04 7.00
N TRP A 31 -2.47 26.71 6.07
CA TRP A 31 -2.85 26.43 4.68
C TRP A 31 -3.82 25.26 4.61
N PHE A 32 -3.51 24.16 5.29
CA PHE A 32 -4.35 22.97 5.30
C PHE A 32 -5.74 23.25 5.90
N THR A 33 -5.81 24.00 7.00
CA THR A 33 -7.08 24.39 7.65
C THR A 33 -7.92 25.28 6.73
N ASN A 34 -7.28 26.22 6.03
CA ASN A 34 -7.96 27.05 5.03
C ASN A 34 -8.48 26.20 3.87
N LEU A 35 -7.70 25.21 3.41
CA LEU A 35 -8.10 24.29 2.35
C LEU A 35 -9.29 23.41 2.78
N PHE A 36 -9.27 22.89 4.00
CA PHE A 36 -10.38 22.13 4.57
C PHE A 36 -11.65 22.97 4.69
N THR A 37 -11.54 24.21 5.17
CA THR A 37 -12.66 25.15 5.26
C THR A 37 -13.28 25.43 3.88
N GLN A 38 -12.44 25.60 2.85
CA GLN A 38 -12.90 25.71 1.47
C GLN A 38 -13.57 24.41 0.99
N GLY A 39 -13.01 23.26 1.33
CA GLY A 39 -13.57 21.95 1.04
C GLY A 39 -14.99 21.79 1.60
N CYS A 40 -15.20 22.13 2.87
CA CYS A 40 -16.49 22.10 3.53
C CYS A 40 -17.56 22.99 2.86
N ARG A 41 -17.15 24.14 2.31
CA ARG A 41 -18.05 25.07 1.61
C ARG A 41 -18.39 24.62 0.18
N LYS A 42 -17.47 23.93 -0.49
CA LYS A 42 -17.62 23.50 -1.89
C LYS A 42 -18.25 22.12 -2.04
N SER A 43 -18.11 21.25 -1.03
CA SER A 43 -18.72 19.93 -1.03
C SER A 43 -20.25 20.04 -1.02
N GLU A 44 -20.93 19.12 -1.70
CA GLU A 44 -22.40 19.10 -1.75
C GLU A 44 -23.00 18.94 -0.34
N PRO A 45 -24.03 19.75 -0.01
CA PRO A 45 -24.80 19.55 1.21
C PRO A 45 -25.72 18.33 1.07
N SER A 46 -25.99 17.66 2.19
CA SER A 46 -27.03 16.65 2.33
C SER A 46 -27.70 16.84 3.68
N ASP A 47 -29.00 16.57 3.74
CA ASP A 47 -29.81 16.58 4.96
C ASP A 47 -29.55 15.33 5.82
N ASP A 48 -29.09 14.22 5.21
CA ASP A 48 -28.66 13.04 5.94
C ASP A 48 -27.24 13.24 6.48
N PHE A 49 -27.09 13.00 7.79
CA PHE A 49 -25.84 13.25 8.47
C PHE A 49 -24.70 12.34 8.01
N GLU A 50 -24.97 11.07 7.73
CA GLU A 50 -23.95 10.09 7.36
C GLU A 50 -23.55 10.25 5.89
N GLU A 51 -24.52 10.47 5.01
CA GLU A 51 -24.30 10.82 3.60
C GLU A 51 -23.48 12.11 3.47
N ARG A 52 -23.81 13.14 4.26
CA ARG A 52 -23.03 14.38 4.30
C ARG A 52 -21.59 14.13 4.74
N LEU A 53 -21.39 13.24 5.71
CA LEU A 53 -20.07 12.90 6.23
C LEU A 53 -19.22 12.20 5.17
N GLN A 54 -19.81 11.26 4.44
CA GLN A 54 -19.14 10.51 3.39
C GLN A 54 -18.82 11.40 2.19
N THR A 55 -19.78 12.20 1.73
CA THR A 55 -19.60 13.20 0.67
C THR A 55 -18.45 14.16 0.98
N LEU A 56 -18.37 14.64 2.23
CA LEU A 56 -17.29 15.52 2.65
C LEU A 56 -15.92 14.82 2.62
N LYS A 57 -15.83 13.56 3.07
CA LYS A 57 -14.59 12.78 3.02
C LYS A 57 -14.14 12.58 1.59
N ASP A 58 -15.02 12.14 0.70
CA ASP A 58 -14.67 11.82 -0.69
C ASP A 58 -14.27 13.07 -1.45
N PHE A 59 -15.06 14.14 -1.34
CA PHE A 59 -14.74 15.42 -1.94
C PHE A 59 -13.41 15.99 -1.44
N PHE A 60 -13.22 16.03 -0.11
CA PHE A 60 -12.00 16.61 0.45
C PHE A 60 -10.76 15.79 0.13
N THR A 61 -10.86 14.47 0.05
CA THR A 61 -9.74 13.59 -0.34
C THR A 61 -9.26 13.92 -1.74
N TYR A 62 -10.18 13.99 -2.70
CA TYR A 62 -9.85 14.37 -4.08
C TYR A 62 -9.34 15.81 -4.18
N PHE A 63 -9.99 16.73 -3.45
CA PHE A 63 -9.61 18.15 -3.44
C PHE A 63 -8.21 18.35 -2.86
N LEU A 64 -7.87 17.69 -1.76
CA LEU A 64 -6.54 17.72 -1.17
C LEU A 64 -5.51 17.13 -2.13
N TYR A 65 -5.78 15.93 -2.66
CA TYR A 65 -4.89 15.25 -3.61
C TYR A 65 -4.54 16.15 -4.79
N THR A 66 -5.54 16.74 -5.42
CA THR A 66 -5.36 17.62 -6.57
C THR A 66 -4.54 18.86 -6.23
N ASN A 67 -4.77 19.48 -5.07
CA ASN A 67 -4.01 20.68 -4.67
C ASN A 67 -2.56 20.35 -4.32
N VAL A 68 -2.29 19.22 -3.67
CA VAL A 68 -0.93 18.79 -3.34
C VAL A 68 -0.18 18.37 -4.60
N CYS A 69 -0.77 17.55 -5.49
CA CYS A 69 -0.13 17.10 -6.72
C CYS A 69 0.25 18.23 -7.69
N ARG A 70 -0.38 19.42 -7.61
CA ARG A 70 0.05 20.60 -8.38
C ARG A 70 1.42 21.15 -7.93
N CYS A 71 1.82 20.83 -6.71
CA CYS A 71 3.06 21.27 -6.09
C CYS A 71 4.15 20.18 -6.09
N LEU A 72 3.82 18.94 -6.48
CA LEU A 72 4.75 17.82 -6.51
C LEU A 72 5.34 17.63 -7.91
N PHE A 73 6.60 17.16 -7.97
CA PHE A 73 7.17 16.61 -9.19
C PHE A 73 6.40 15.37 -9.64
N GLU A 74 6.36 15.12 -10.96
CA GLU A 74 5.62 13.99 -11.55
C GLU A 74 6.01 12.65 -10.93
N LYS A 75 7.33 12.44 -10.70
CA LYS A 75 7.87 11.22 -10.09
C LYS A 75 7.29 10.91 -8.69
N ASP A 76 6.92 11.93 -7.92
CA ASP A 76 6.50 11.77 -6.52
C ASP A 76 4.96 11.67 -6.37
N LYS A 77 4.20 11.90 -7.45
CA LYS A 77 2.73 11.87 -7.40
C LYS A 77 2.19 10.48 -7.11
N LEU A 78 2.81 9.44 -7.68
CA LEU A 78 2.41 8.05 -7.44
C LEU A 78 2.71 7.65 -5.99
N LEU A 79 3.90 7.99 -5.50
CA LEU A 79 4.29 7.79 -4.11
C LEU A 79 3.29 8.45 -3.15
N PHE A 80 2.91 9.71 -3.42
CA PHE A 80 1.92 10.41 -2.60
C PHE A 80 0.54 9.74 -2.65
N SER A 81 0.07 9.33 -3.84
CA SER A 81 -1.21 8.60 -3.98
C SER A 81 -1.22 7.31 -3.16
N PHE A 82 -0.12 6.56 -3.22
CA PHE A 82 0.05 5.33 -2.47
C PHE A 82 0.12 5.59 -0.95
N ALA A 83 0.94 6.55 -0.51
CA ALA A 83 1.08 6.91 0.89
C ALA A 83 -0.24 7.40 1.50
N MET A 84 -0.99 8.24 0.78
CA MET A 84 -2.30 8.73 1.22
C MET A 84 -3.29 7.56 1.37
N THR A 85 -3.32 6.64 0.41
CA THR A 85 -4.17 5.44 0.47
C THR A 85 -3.80 4.55 1.66
N ALA A 86 -2.51 4.28 1.86
CA ALA A 86 -2.00 3.48 2.97
C ALA A 86 -2.36 4.10 4.34
N LYS A 87 -2.19 5.42 4.50
CA LYS A 87 -2.55 6.15 5.73
C LYS A 87 -4.06 6.08 5.99
N ILE A 88 -4.90 6.21 4.95
CA ILE A 88 -6.36 6.08 5.08
C ILE A 88 -6.75 4.66 5.53
N LEU A 89 -6.20 3.62 4.89
CA LEU A 89 -6.48 2.23 5.24
C LEU A 89 -6.00 1.88 6.66
N SER A 90 -4.80 2.37 7.02
CA SER A 90 -4.26 2.23 8.37
C SER A 90 -5.16 2.90 9.42
N GLY A 91 -5.64 4.12 9.15
CA GLY A 91 -6.59 4.82 10.03
C GLY A 91 -7.96 4.13 10.17
N ARG A 92 -8.31 3.24 9.22
CA ARG A 92 -9.51 2.39 9.29
C ARG A 92 -9.24 1.03 9.94
N ASN A 93 -8.01 0.77 10.41
CA ASN A 93 -7.55 -0.54 10.88
C ASN A 93 -7.73 -1.66 9.84
N MET A 94 -7.65 -1.32 8.54
CA MET A 94 -7.78 -2.28 7.43
C MET A 94 -6.43 -2.70 6.86
N LEU A 95 -5.33 -2.22 7.43
CA LEU A 95 -3.98 -2.47 6.97
C LEU A 95 -3.15 -2.94 8.15
N ASP A 96 -2.69 -4.18 8.07
CA ASP A 96 -1.91 -4.79 9.13
C ASP A 96 -0.49 -4.18 9.19
N SER A 97 -0.03 -3.90 10.40
CA SER A 97 1.26 -3.22 10.61
C SER A 97 2.45 -4.10 10.23
N SER A 98 2.32 -5.43 10.36
CA SER A 98 3.36 -6.38 9.97
C SER A 98 3.41 -6.56 8.47
N GLU A 99 2.26 -6.61 7.78
CA GLU A 99 2.18 -6.62 6.32
C GLU A 99 2.74 -5.31 5.72
N TRP A 100 2.44 -4.16 6.33
CA TRP A 100 3.02 -2.88 5.93
C TRP A 100 4.53 -2.85 6.06
N ARG A 101 5.04 -3.24 7.23
CA ARG A 101 6.49 -3.30 7.46
C ARG A 101 7.16 -4.27 6.49
N PHE A 102 6.51 -5.39 6.19
CA PHE A 102 6.97 -6.33 5.20
C PHE A 102 7.09 -5.65 3.84
N LEU A 103 6.04 -4.98 3.34
CA LEU A 103 6.04 -4.29 2.04
C LEU A 103 7.12 -3.20 1.93
N ILE A 104 7.52 -2.55 3.02
CA ILE A 104 8.58 -1.54 2.98
C ILE A 104 9.99 -2.16 3.10
N THR A 105 10.17 -3.18 3.95
CA THR A 105 11.50 -3.67 4.33
C THR A 105 11.90 -5.02 3.73
N GLY A 106 10.93 -5.80 3.26
CA GLY A 106 11.14 -7.16 2.71
C GLY A 106 11.27 -8.21 3.80
N LYS A 107 11.15 -7.77 5.06
CA LYS A 107 11.38 -8.60 6.23
C LYS A 107 10.13 -8.60 7.08
N ALA A 108 9.55 -9.77 7.29
CA ALA A 108 8.47 -9.92 8.24
C ALA A 108 9.05 -9.84 9.65
N PRO A 109 8.36 -9.18 10.61
CA PRO A 109 8.83 -9.12 11.99
C PRO A 109 8.87 -10.51 12.66
N VAL A 110 8.03 -11.44 12.19
CA VAL A 110 8.03 -12.86 12.59
C VAL A 110 8.54 -13.71 11.43
N ALA A 111 9.62 -13.28 10.78
CA ALA A 111 10.24 -14.08 9.75
C ALA A 111 10.54 -15.47 10.33
N ARG A 112 9.99 -16.51 9.71
CA ARG A 112 10.60 -17.82 9.75
C ARG A 112 11.93 -17.66 9.02
N VAL A 113 12.96 -17.23 9.75
CA VAL A 113 14.34 -17.38 9.29
C VAL A 113 14.45 -18.83 8.87
N GLY A 114 14.95 -19.07 7.67
CA GLY A 114 15.00 -20.39 7.06
C GLY A 114 15.68 -21.42 7.94
N ASP A 115 14.90 -22.04 8.82
CA ASP A 115 15.24 -23.28 9.49
C ASP A 115 15.10 -24.39 8.44
N GLY A 116 16.00 -24.40 7.45
CA GLY A 116 16.26 -25.52 6.56
C GLY A 116 15.43 -25.64 5.28
N VAL A 117 14.58 -24.68 4.90
CA VAL A 117 13.81 -24.80 3.66
C VAL A 117 14.65 -24.37 2.45
N ALA A 118 15.16 -25.37 1.72
CA ALA A 118 15.94 -25.17 0.50
C ALA A 118 15.09 -24.47 -0.58
N ASN A 119 15.75 -23.60 -1.35
CA ASN A 119 15.15 -22.96 -2.52
C ASN A 119 14.72 -24.06 -3.52
N PRO A 120 13.44 -24.11 -3.91
CA PRO A 120 12.94 -25.16 -4.79
C PRO A 120 13.36 -25.01 -6.25
N ALA A 121 13.74 -23.80 -6.68
CA ALA A 121 14.08 -23.50 -8.07
C ALA A 121 15.25 -22.51 -8.16
N PRO A 122 16.48 -22.92 -7.80
CA PRO A 122 17.67 -22.06 -7.81
C PRO A 122 18.08 -21.57 -9.21
N GLU A 123 17.47 -22.12 -10.27
CA GLU A 123 17.70 -21.71 -11.65
C GLU A 123 17.21 -20.29 -11.96
N TRP A 124 16.17 -19.83 -11.27
CA TRP A 124 15.54 -18.52 -11.53
C TRP A 124 15.11 -17.77 -10.27
N VAL A 125 14.90 -18.46 -9.14
CA VAL A 125 14.62 -17.84 -7.85
C VAL A 125 15.94 -17.55 -7.15
N ASP A 126 16.24 -16.28 -6.90
CA ASP A 126 17.45 -15.92 -6.16
C ASP A 126 17.28 -16.08 -4.63
N VAL A 127 18.39 -15.95 -3.90
CA VAL A 127 18.41 -16.10 -2.42
C VAL A 127 17.55 -15.02 -1.73
N ARG A 128 17.50 -13.81 -2.30
CA ARG A 128 16.73 -12.69 -1.73
C ARG A 128 15.24 -12.97 -1.87
N MET A 129 14.77 -13.24 -3.08
CA MET A 129 13.39 -13.56 -3.41
C MET A 129 12.87 -14.74 -2.60
N TRP A 130 13.67 -15.80 -2.45
CA TRP A 130 13.30 -16.94 -1.61
C TRP A 130 13.21 -16.57 -0.13
N SER A 131 14.19 -15.81 0.38
CA SER A 131 14.19 -15.33 1.77
C SER A 131 12.99 -14.42 2.08
N GLU A 132 12.63 -13.52 1.16
CA GLU A 132 11.45 -12.67 1.28
C GLU A 132 10.16 -13.49 1.21
N SER A 133 10.08 -14.51 0.34
CA SER A 133 8.93 -15.43 0.24
C SER A 133 8.73 -16.26 1.51
N CYS A 134 9.81 -16.79 2.09
CA CYS A 134 9.79 -17.50 3.37
C CYS A 134 9.39 -16.55 4.52
N SER A 135 9.91 -15.32 4.52
CA SER A 135 9.54 -14.30 5.50
C SER A 135 8.06 -13.95 5.40
N MET A 136 7.53 -13.81 4.17
CA MET A 136 6.12 -13.54 3.90
C MET A 136 5.23 -14.66 4.45
N SER A 137 5.61 -15.93 4.31
CA SER A 137 4.85 -17.07 4.86
C SER A 137 4.69 -17.04 6.39
N GLY A 138 5.49 -16.23 7.10
CA GLY A 138 5.32 -15.98 8.54
C GLY A 138 4.14 -15.08 8.90
N LEU A 139 3.55 -14.37 7.94
CA LEU A 139 2.39 -13.50 8.13
C LEU A 139 1.10 -14.32 8.08
N GLU A 140 0.08 -13.94 8.87
CA GLU A 140 -1.17 -14.72 8.99
C GLU A 140 -1.88 -14.90 7.63
N ALA A 141 -1.92 -13.86 6.81
CA ALA A 141 -2.55 -13.89 5.49
C ALA A 141 -1.82 -14.76 4.46
N PHE A 142 -0.53 -15.02 4.67
CA PHE A 142 0.35 -15.70 3.72
C PHE A 142 0.79 -17.08 4.22
N LYS A 143 0.16 -17.59 5.27
CA LYS A 143 0.57 -18.85 5.91
C LYS A 143 0.54 -20.03 4.93
N GLY A 144 1.70 -20.63 4.72
CA GLY A 144 1.90 -21.75 3.78
C GLY A 144 2.23 -21.31 2.35
N PHE A 145 2.56 -20.03 2.13
CA PHE A 145 2.99 -19.53 0.83
C PHE A 145 4.22 -20.26 0.29
N ASP A 146 5.20 -20.51 1.14
CA ASP A 146 6.43 -21.23 0.80
C ASP A 146 6.18 -22.66 0.31
N GLU A 147 5.23 -23.39 0.91
CA GLU A 147 4.88 -24.75 0.46
C GLU A 147 4.05 -24.72 -0.83
N ASP A 148 3.08 -23.82 -0.95
CA ASP A 148 2.28 -23.65 -2.18
C ASP A 148 3.12 -23.13 -3.36
N PHE A 149 4.19 -22.39 -3.08
CA PHE A 149 5.14 -21.93 -4.09
C PHE A 149 5.91 -23.09 -4.71
N LYS A 150 6.32 -24.09 -3.90
CA LYS A 150 7.01 -25.30 -4.38
C LYS A 150 6.13 -26.19 -5.25
N THR A 151 4.82 -26.20 -5.00
CA THR A 151 3.89 -27.03 -5.77
C THR A 151 3.55 -26.42 -7.13
N HIS A 152 3.53 -25.08 -7.24
CA HIS A 152 3.17 -24.35 -8.47
C HIS A 152 4.34 -23.60 -9.10
N ILE A 153 5.58 -24.12 -9.00
CA ILE A 153 6.81 -23.44 -9.47
C ILE A 153 6.69 -22.98 -10.93
N THR A 154 6.08 -23.79 -11.79
CA THR A 154 5.97 -23.49 -13.22
C THR A 154 5.05 -22.28 -13.46
N GLU A 155 3.91 -22.20 -12.77
CA GLU A 155 3.00 -21.05 -12.86
C GLU A 155 3.63 -19.79 -12.24
N TRP A 156 4.38 -19.93 -11.15
CA TRP A 156 5.13 -18.82 -10.57
C TRP A 156 6.26 -18.33 -11.47
N ARG A 157 6.86 -19.22 -12.26
CA ARG A 157 7.85 -18.84 -13.28
C ARG A 157 7.18 -18.07 -14.42
N GLU A 158 6.03 -18.51 -14.90
CA GLU A 158 5.26 -17.75 -15.91
C GLU A 158 4.88 -16.35 -15.39
N TYR A 159 4.48 -16.24 -14.12
CA TYR A 159 4.23 -14.96 -13.47
C TYR A 159 5.49 -14.09 -13.41
N TYR A 160 6.64 -14.68 -13.06
CA TYR A 160 7.93 -13.98 -13.01
C TYR A 160 8.40 -13.53 -14.38
N ASP A 161 8.25 -14.34 -15.43
CA ASP A 161 8.70 -14.02 -16.78
C ASP A 161 7.76 -13.02 -17.50
N CYS A 162 6.55 -12.81 -16.99
CA CYS A 162 5.59 -11.87 -17.57
C CYS A 162 6.07 -10.41 -17.49
N LEU A 163 5.79 -9.64 -18.54
CA LEU A 163 6.13 -8.21 -18.58
C LEU A 163 5.23 -7.38 -17.64
N GLU A 164 3.98 -7.81 -17.47
CA GLU A 164 2.93 -7.12 -16.70
C GLU A 164 2.30 -8.04 -15.65
N PRO A 165 3.08 -8.49 -14.65
CA PRO A 165 2.64 -9.47 -13.65
C PRO A 165 1.42 -9.03 -12.84
N HIS A 166 1.20 -7.72 -12.69
CA HIS A 166 0.05 -7.17 -11.97
C HIS A 166 -1.31 -7.42 -12.67
N THR A 167 -1.30 -7.82 -13.95
CA THR A 167 -2.51 -8.17 -14.71
C THR A 167 -2.83 -9.66 -14.67
N MET A 168 -1.88 -10.48 -14.23
CA MET A 168 -2.06 -11.93 -14.14
C MET A 168 -2.73 -12.31 -12.83
N THR A 169 -3.50 -13.39 -12.87
CA THR A 169 -4.01 -14.05 -11.67
C THR A 169 -2.87 -14.73 -10.93
N LEU A 170 -2.85 -14.59 -9.61
CA LEU A 170 -1.87 -15.31 -8.80
C LEU A 170 -2.15 -16.82 -8.82
N PRO A 171 -1.11 -17.68 -8.95
CA PRO A 171 -1.25 -19.13 -8.92
C PRO A 171 -2.00 -19.66 -7.69
N GLY A 172 -2.71 -20.77 -7.84
CA GLY A 172 -3.42 -21.45 -6.77
C GLY A 172 -4.51 -20.61 -6.08
N ARG A 173 -4.52 -20.61 -4.74
CA ARG A 173 -5.55 -19.94 -3.92
C ARG A 173 -5.30 -18.44 -3.68
N TRP A 174 -4.11 -17.96 -4.03
CA TRP A 174 -3.63 -16.63 -3.62
C TRP A 174 -4.38 -15.49 -4.31
N ASP A 175 -4.92 -15.71 -5.51
CA ASP A 175 -5.69 -14.68 -6.21
C ASP A 175 -7.01 -14.34 -5.50
N THR A 176 -7.67 -15.36 -4.94
CA THR A 176 -8.96 -15.23 -4.25
C THR A 176 -8.82 -14.91 -2.76
N CYS A 177 -7.75 -15.38 -2.11
CA CYS A 177 -7.55 -15.19 -0.67
C CYS A 177 -6.92 -13.83 -0.33
N LEU A 178 -6.13 -13.25 -1.23
CA LEU A 178 -5.39 -12.02 -0.96
C LEU A 178 -6.14 -10.78 -1.45
N ASN A 179 -6.16 -9.75 -0.62
CA ASN A 179 -6.63 -8.43 -1.05
C ASN A 179 -5.58 -7.70 -1.92
N SER A 180 -5.96 -6.60 -2.56
CA SER A 180 -5.07 -5.86 -3.47
C SER A 180 -3.74 -5.42 -2.83
N PHE A 181 -3.75 -5.08 -1.53
CA PHE A 181 -2.53 -4.70 -0.80
C PHE A 181 -1.60 -5.91 -0.59
N GLN A 182 -2.16 -7.06 -0.21
CA GLN A 182 -1.41 -8.29 -0.03
C GLN A 182 -0.83 -8.82 -1.36
N LYS A 183 -1.56 -8.65 -2.48
CA LYS A 183 -1.04 -8.96 -3.82
C LYS A 183 0.19 -8.12 -4.18
N LEU A 184 0.27 -6.86 -3.73
CA LEU A 184 1.48 -6.05 -3.88
C LEU A 184 2.67 -6.62 -3.11
N GLY A 185 2.43 -7.26 -1.96
CA GLY A 185 3.45 -7.99 -1.21
C GLY A 185 4.07 -9.11 -2.04
N VAL A 186 3.24 -9.92 -2.72
CA VAL A 186 3.71 -10.97 -3.63
C VAL A 186 4.49 -10.39 -4.80
N LEU A 187 3.95 -9.36 -5.45
CA LEU A 187 4.61 -8.69 -6.57
C LEU A 187 6.00 -8.17 -6.17
N ARG A 188 6.11 -7.59 -4.97
CA ARG A 188 7.38 -7.08 -4.45
C ARG A 188 8.42 -8.18 -4.25
N CYS A 189 8.02 -9.35 -3.75
CA CYS A 189 8.93 -10.48 -3.53
C CYS A 189 9.51 -11.00 -4.86
N LEU A 190 8.64 -11.18 -5.85
CA LEU A 190 9.01 -11.88 -7.10
C LEU A 190 9.55 -10.90 -8.15
N ARG A 191 8.99 -9.70 -8.24
CA ARG A 191 9.28 -8.69 -9.26
C ARG A 191 9.37 -7.30 -8.63
N SER A 192 10.37 -7.12 -7.76
CA SER A 192 10.60 -5.83 -7.09
C SER A 192 10.83 -4.68 -8.08
N ASP A 193 11.28 -4.97 -9.29
CA ASP A 193 11.44 -4.01 -10.41
C ASP A 193 10.11 -3.39 -10.89
N LYS A 194 8.99 -4.05 -10.62
CA LYS A 194 7.64 -3.57 -10.99
C LYS A 194 6.94 -2.80 -9.88
N VAL A 195 7.56 -2.71 -8.71
CA VAL A 195 7.11 -1.82 -7.65
C VAL A 195 7.88 -0.51 -7.82
N PRO A 196 7.20 0.62 -8.10
CA PRO A 196 7.89 1.90 -8.26
C PRO A 196 8.64 2.26 -6.97
N GLU A 197 9.92 2.62 -7.12
CA GLU A 197 10.79 3.13 -6.05
C GLU A 197 10.41 4.56 -5.63
#